data_AF-A0A6I9QV88-F1
#
_entry.id   AF-A0A6I9QV88-F1
#
_cell.length_a   1.000
_cell.length_b   1.000
_cell.length_c   1.000
_cell.angle_alpha   90.00
_cell.angle_beta   90.00
_cell.angle_gamma   90.00
#
_symmetry.space_group_name_H-M   'P 1'
#
loop_
_entity.id
_entity.type
_entity.pdbx_description
1 polymer ?
#
loop_
_entity_poly.entity_id
_entity_poly.type
_entity_poly.pdbx_seq_one_letter_code
_entity_poly.pdbx_strand_id
1 'polypeptide(L)'
;MAQTSPQKVVSVYLYVPNIIGYMRILMNCVAFAFCSSNKTLFAILYFFSFFCDGLDGWFARKFDQVSTFGAVLDMITDRVSTACLLALLSQLYRPGLIFLSLLGLDIASHWLQMYSSFLSGKTSHKDVKDESNWLLKAYYGQRLFMAFCCLGSEVLYIILFLLAGNQSESVLDVCLNAMKQSSLLSLSLFLTLTGWGIKQVINIIQMKTAADSCVFYDMKRSN
;
A
#
# COMPACT_ATOMS: atom_id res chain seq x y z
N MET A 1 23.81 -47.98 -0.43
CA MET A 1 24.04 -46.51 -0.40
C MET A 1 22.70 -45.82 -0.33
N ALA A 2 22.60 -44.80 0.53
CA ALA A 2 21.36 -44.29 1.12
C ALA A 2 20.30 -43.84 0.10
N GLN A 3 19.06 -44.26 0.32
CA GLN A 3 17.87 -43.60 -0.22
C GLN A 3 17.78 -42.21 0.41
N THR A 4 18.04 -41.17 -0.37
CA THR A 4 17.72 -39.80 0.03
C THR A 4 16.21 -39.70 0.21
N SER A 5 15.77 -39.48 1.45
CA SER A 5 14.38 -39.17 1.79
C SER A 5 13.82 -38.10 0.84
N PRO A 6 12.56 -38.19 0.36
CA PRO A 6 11.97 -37.11 -0.40
C PRO A 6 11.90 -35.88 0.51
N GLN A 7 12.72 -34.86 0.21
CA GLN A 7 12.54 -33.56 0.84
C GLN A 7 11.09 -33.14 0.56
N LYS A 8 10.29 -32.99 1.62
CA LYS A 8 8.95 -32.42 1.52
C LYS A 8 9.11 -31.00 0.98
N VAL A 9 8.96 -30.83 -0.34
CA VAL A 9 8.93 -29.51 -0.96
C VAL A 9 7.69 -28.82 -0.40
N VAL A 10 7.89 -27.85 0.48
CA VAL A 10 6.80 -27.07 1.06
C VAL A 10 6.09 -26.38 -0.11
N SER A 11 4.76 -26.53 -0.19
CA SER A 11 3.98 -25.86 -1.23
C SER A 11 4.15 -24.35 -1.12
N VAL A 12 4.21 -23.65 -2.26
CA VAL A 12 4.34 -22.18 -2.29
C VAL A 12 3.25 -21.51 -1.44
N TYR A 13 2.03 -22.07 -1.40
CA TYR A 13 0.94 -21.57 -0.56
C TYR A 13 1.26 -21.56 0.94
N LEU A 14 2.17 -22.42 1.39
CA LEU A 14 2.57 -22.60 2.79
C LEU A 14 3.92 -21.95 3.12
N TYR A 15 4.47 -21.13 2.22
CA TYR A 15 5.64 -20.32 2.54
C TYR A 15 5.33 -19.38 3.70
N VAL A 16 6.32 -19.17 4.59
CA VAL A 16 6.21 -18.29 5.76
C VAL A 16 5.68 -16.89 5.39
N PRO A 17 6.19 -16.19 4.35
CA PRO A 17 5.62 -14.91 3.93
C PRO A 17 4.13 -14.98 3.54
N ASN A 18 3.68 -16.08 2.92
CA ASN A 18 2.29 -16.22 2.49
C ASN A 18 1.36 -16.50 3.67
N ILE A 19 1.81 -17.24 4.68
CA ILE A 19 1.08 -17.41 5.94
C ILE A 19 0.92 -16.05 6.64
N ILE A 20 1.96 -15.21 6.66
CA ILE A 20 1.87 -13.84 7.18
C ILE A 20 0.84 -13.05 6.36
N GLY A 21 0.86 -13.15 5.03
CA GLY A 21 -0.15 -12.55 4.15
C GLY A 21 -1.59 -12.96 4.50
N TYR A 22 -1.85 -14.25 4.73
CA TYR A 22 -3.17 -14.71 5.16
C TYR A 22 -3.59 -14.17 6.53
N MET A 23 -2.64 -14.09 7.46
CA MET A 23 -2.89 -13.47 8.77
C MET A 23 -3.23 -11.99 8.64
N ARG A 24 -2.55 -11.24 7.75
CA ARG A 24 -2.86 -9.83 7.44
C ARG A 24 -4.29 -9.67 6.93
N ILE A 25 -4.73 -10.55 6.02
CA ILE A 25 -6.11 -10.55 5.52
C ILE A 25 -7.09 -10.76 6.66
N LEU A 26 -6.88 -11.77 7.51
CA LEU A 26 -7.75 -12.04 8.65
C LEU A 26 -7.79 -10.86 9.64
N MET A 27 -6.62 -10.29 9.96
CA MET A 27 -6.53 -9.11 10.84
C MET A 27 -7.29 -7.91 10.28
N ASN A 28 -7.18 -7.66 8.97
CA ASN A 28 -7.95 -6.60 8.32
C ASN A 28 -9.45 -6.90 8.37
N CYS A 29 -9.90 -8.13 8.09
CA CYS A 29 -11.31 -8.50 8.22
C CYS A 29 -11.86 -8.24 9.64
N VAL A 30 -11.10 -8.64 10.67
CA VAL A 30 -11.47 -8.39 12.06
C VAL A 30 -11.46 -6.89 12.36
N ALA A 31 -10.43 -6.15 11.92
CA ALA A 31 -10.38 -4.70 12.11
C ALA A 31 -11.65 -4.04 11.55
N PHE A 32 -11.95 -4.27 10.27
CA PHE A 32 -13.12 -3.70 9.60
C PHE A 32 -14.46 -4.13 10.22
N ALA A 33 -14.56 -5.34 10.79
CA ALA A 33 -15.76 -5.76 11.51
C ALA A 33 -16.02 -4.93 12.78
N PHE A 34 -14.97 -4.41 13.42
CA PHE A 34 -15.05 -3.58 14.64
C PHE A 34 -14.93 -2.07 14.39
N CYS A 35 -14.90 -1.61 13.12
CA CYS A 35 -14.63 -0.21 12.79
C CYS A 35 -15.65 0.77 13.38
N SER A 36 -16.93 0.41 13.44
CA SER A 36 -17.99 1.25 14.02
C SER A 36 -18.07 1.14 15.55
N SER A 37 -17.71 -0.01 16.12
CA SER A 37 -17.85 -0.27 17.57
C SER A 37 -16.66 0.20 18.39
N ASN A 38 -15.43 0.02 17.89
CA ASN A 38 -14.22 0.38 18.62
C ASN A 38 -13.12 0.86 17.65
N LYS A 39 -13.05 2.19 17.47
CA LYS A 39 -12.07 2.84 16.59
C LYS A 39 -10.61 2.57 16.99
N THR A 40 -10.33 2.47 18.29
CA THR A 40 -8.98 2.19 18.81
C THR A 40 -8.55 0.77 18.46
N LEU A 41 -9.43 -0.22 18.64
CA LEU A 41 -9.16 -1.60 18.26
C LEU A 41 -8.94 -1.73 16.74
N PHE A 42 -9.79 -1.07 15.94
CA PHE A 42 -9.59 -0.99 14.48
C PHE A 42 -8.18 -0.47 14.14
N ALA A 43 -7.79 0.68 14.71
CA ALA A 43 -6.51 1.31 14.41
C ALA A 43 -5.33 0.42 14.79
N ILE A 44 -5.38 -0.27 15.95
CA ILE A 44 -4.31 -1.17 16.39
C ILE A 44 -4.19 -2.37 15.44
N LEU A 45 -5.30 -3.04 15.13
CA LEU A 45 -5.29 -4.22 14.26
C LEU A 45 -4.86 -3.88 12.83
N TYR A 46 -5.39 -2.78 12.28
CA TYR A 46 -5.04 -2.30 10.95
C TYR A 46 -3.56 -1.89 10.88
N PHE A 47 -3.06 -1.13 11.87
CA PHE A 47 -1.65 -0.73 11.93
C PHE A 47 -0.71 -1.94 12.02
N PHE A 48 -1.06 -2.94 12.83
CA PHE A 48 -0.24 -4.15 12.94
C PHE A 48 -0.26 -4.98 11.64
N SER A 49 -1.41 -5.08 10.98
CA SER A 49 -1.52 -5.73 9.67
C SER A 49 -0.62 -5.06 8.62
N PHE A 50 -0.63 -3.72 8.58
CA PHE A 50 0.26 -2.94 7.73
C PHE A 50 1.74 -3.06 8.13
N PHE A 51 2.05 -3.16 9.42
CA PHE A 51 3.43 -3.42 9.85
C PHE A 51 3.94 -4.80 9.41
N CYS A 52 3.07 -5.81 9.43
CA CYS A 52 3.39 -7.17 8.96
C CYS A 52 3.70 -7.24 7.46
N ASP A 53 3.29 -6.26 6.66
CA ASP A 53 3.69 -6.08 5.25
C ASP A 53 5.21 -6.13 5.07
N GLY A 54 5.92 -5.28 5.81
CA GLY A 54 7.38 -5.24 5.71
C GLY A 54 8.05 -6.55 6.15
N LEU A 55 7.39 -7.29 7.05
CA LEU A 55 7.89 -8.56 7.58
C LEU A 55 7.77 -9.69 6.56
N ASP A 56 6.67 -9.80 5.81
CA ASP A 56 6.54 -10.86 4.81
C ASP A 56 7.64 -10.76 3.76
N GLY A 57 7.94 -9.57 3.24
CA GLY A 57 9.02 -9.37 2.27
C GLY A 57 10.39 -9.66 2.87
N TRP A 58 10.60 -9.35 4.15
CA TRP A 58 11.85 -9.69 4.85
C TRP A 58 12.03 -11.21 5.00
N PHE A 59 10.98 -11.92 5.44
CA PHE A 59 11.00 -13.37 5.58
C PHE A 59 11.12 -14.08 4.22
N ALA A 60 10.47 -13.56 3.17
CA ALA A 60 10.60 -14.08 1.81
C ALA A 60 12.07 -14.09 1.35
N ARG A 61 12.82 -13.01 1.62
CA ARG A 61 14.26 -12.93 1.28
C ARG A 61 15.13 -13.75 2.23
N LYS A 62 14.80 -13.79 3.51
CA LYS A 62 15.59 -14.50 4.54
C LYS A 62 15.52 -16.02 4.37
N PHE A 63 14.36 -16.55 3.98
CA PHE A 63 14.13 -17.98 3.81
C PHE A 63 14.20 -18.45 2.35
N ASP A 64 14.60 -17.57 1.42
CA ASP A 64 14.63 -17.86 -0.03
C ASP A 64 13.26 -18.37 -0.54
N GLN A 65 12.18 -17.76 -0.04
CA GLN A 65 10.78 -18.08 -0.32
C GLN A 65 10.11 -17.00 -1.19
N VAL A 66 10.89 -16.31 -2.03
CA VAL A 66 10.35 -15.30 -2.97
C VAL A 66 9.55 -16.01 -4.05
N SER A 67 8.31 -15.59 -4.28
CA SER A 67 7.42 -16.19 -5.28
C SER A 67 6.50 -15.15 -5.92
N THR A 68 6.10 -15.39 -7.18
CA THR A 68 5.13 -14.56 -7.89
C THR A 68 3.78 -14.52 -7.16
N PHE A 69 3.32 -15.66 -6.64
CA PHE A 69 2.10 -15.74 -5.84
C PHE A 69 2.17 -14.83 -4.62
N GLY A 70 3.26 -14.91 -3.84
CA GLY A 70 3.44 -14.06 -2.65
C GLY A 70 3.49 -12.58 -3.01
N ALA A 71 4.19 -12.20 -4.07
CA ALA A 71 4.26 -10.80 -4.53
C ALA A 71 2.88 -10.25 -4.98
N VAL A 72 2.05 -11.08 -5.61
CA VAL A 72 0.69 -10.70 -6.01
C VAL A 72 -0.25 -10.65 -4.80
N LEU A 73 -0.16 -11.63 -3.89
CA LEU A 73 -0.94 -11.69 -2.65
C LEU A 73 -0.68 -10.45 -1.78
N ASP A 74 0.59 -10.08 -1.60
CA ASP A 74 1.03 -8.88 -0.91
C ASP A 74 0.38 -7.62 -1.48
N MET A 75 0.59 -7.39 -2.78
CA MET A 75 0.05 -6.22 -3.48
C MET A 75 -1.49 -6.15 -3.40
N ILE A 76 -2.21 -7.25 -3.63
CA ILE A 76 -3.67 -7.26 -3.55
C ILE A 76 -4.13 -6.93 -2.13
N THR A 77 -3.49 -7.53 -1.13
CA THR A 77 -3.86 -7.32 0.28
C THR A 77 -3.71 -5.85 0.66
N ASP A 78 -2.61 -5.21 0.27
CA ASP A 78 -2.39 -3.77 0.47
C ASP A 78 -3.46 -2.92 -0.19
N ARG A 79 -3.70 -3.16 -1.48
CA ARG A 79 -4.63 -2.33 -2.25
C ARG A 79 -6.04 -2.44 -1.71
N VAL A 80 -6.47 -3.65 -1.33
CA VAL A 80 -7.80 -3.88 -0.75
C VAL A 80 -7.91 -3.23 0.63
N SER A 81 -6.91 -3.35 1.51
CA SER A 81 -6.97 -2.73 2.84
C SER A 81 -7.05 -1.21 2.78
N THR A 82 -6.17 -0.58 2.00
CA THR A 82 -6.18 0.88 1.80
C THR A 82 -7.47 1.32 1.13
N ALA A 83 -7.98 0.53 0.18
CA ALA A 83 -9.24 0.83 -0.50
C ALA A 83 -10.43 0.86 0.45
N CYS A 84 -10.55 -0.14 1.32
CA CYS A 84 -11.60 -0.21 2.33
C CYS A 84 -11.49 0.97 3.31
N LEU A 85 -10.29 1.34 3.74
CA LEU A 85 -10.09 2.49 4.64
C LEU A 85 -10.46 3.82 3.97
N LEU A 86 -10.05 4.04 2.73
CA LEU A 86 -10.44 5.24 1.96
C LEU A 86 -11.95 5.30 1.71
N ALA A 87 -12.58 4.16 1.41
CA ALA A 87 -14.03 4.08 1.29
C ALA A 87 -14.74 4.44 2.60
N LEU A 88 -14.25 3.97 3.75
CA LEU A 88 -14.78 4.40 5.05
C LEU A 88 -14.59 5.89 5.29
N LEU A 89 -13.40 6.43 5.02
CA LEU A 89 -13.13 7.88 5.16
C LEU A 89 -14.04 8.73 4.26
N SER A 90 -14.40 8.25 3.07
CA SER A 90 -15.34 8.92 2.17
C SER A 90 -16.75 9.07 2.74
N GLN A 91 -17.13 8.20 3.68
CA GLN A 91 -18.41 8.25 4.38
C GLN A 91 -18.35 9.17 5.61
N LEU A 92 -17.19 9.26 6.26
CA LEU A 92 -17.00 10.07 7.48
C LEU A 92 -16.83 11.57 7.17
N TYR A 93 -16.17 11.89 6.07
CA TYR A 93 -15.77 13.26 5.72
C TYR A 93 -16.52 13.83 4.51
N ARG A 94 -16.63 15.16 4.44
CA ARG A 94 -17.21 15.88 3.29
C ARG A 94 -16.23 16.93 2.73
N PRO A 95 -16.06 17.03 1.39
CA PRO A 95 -16.65 16.17 0.36
C PRO A 95 -15.95 14.80 0.29
N GLY A 96 -16.73 13.71 0.36
CA GLY A 96 -16.22 12.33 0.36
C GLY A 96 -15.54 11.92 -0.95
N LEU A 97 -15.82 12.64 -2.04
CA LEU A 97 -15.22 12.43 -3.36
C LEU A 97 -13.70 12.58 -3.37
N ILE A 98 -13.10 13.29 -2.41
CA ILE A 98 -11.64 13.39 -2.28
C ILE A 98 -11.06 11.99 -2.03
N PHE A 99 -11.60 11.24 -1.07
CA PHE A 99 -11.12 9.90 -0.73
C PHE A 99 -11.41 8.88 -1.85
N LEU A 100 -12.55 9.01 -2.53
CA LEU A 100 -12.86 8.17 -3.70
C LEU A 100 -11.93 8.46 -4.89
N SER A 101 -11.53 9.73 -5.08
CA SER A 101 -10.52 10.09 -6.09
C SER A 101 -9.14 9.52 -5.75
N LEU A 102 -8.73 9.58 -4.48
CA LEU A 102 -7.48 8.98 -4.00
C LEU A 102 -7.48 7.46 -4.19
N LEU A 103 -8.60 6.81 -3.86
CA LEU A 103 -8.82 5.38 -4.11
C LEU A 103 -8.65 5.04 -5.60
N GLY A 104 -9.31 5.80 -6.48
CA GLY A 104 -9.24 5.60 -7.92
C GLY A 104 -7.82 5.77 -8.45
N LEU A 105 -7.11 6.81 -8.01
CA LEU A 105 -5.71 7.07 -8.38
C LEU A 105 -4.80 5.92 -7.93
N ASP A 106 -4.96 5.45 -6.70
CA ASP A 106 -4.12 4.39 -6.14
C ASP A 106 -4.31 3.06 -6.89
N ILE A 107 -5.56 2.62 -7.09
CA ILE A 107 -5.86 1.40 -7.84
C ILE A 107 -5.39 1.52 -9.29
N ALA A 108 -5.72 2.62 -9.99
CA ALA A 108 -5.36 2.79 -11.40
C ALA A 108 -3.84 2.80 -11.59
N SER A 109 -3.11 3.52 -10.73
CA SER A 109 -1.64 3.61 -10.83
C SER A 109 -0.96 2.26 -10.61
N HIS A 110 -1.42 1.46 -9.64
CA HIS A 110 -0.82 0.15 -9.36
C HIS A 110 -1.23 -0.93 -10.36
N TRP A 111 -2.50 -0.93 -10.79
CA TRP A 111 -2.98 -1.87 -11.81
C TRP A 111 -2.24 -1.69 -13.13
N LEU A 112 -2.12 -0.45 -13.60
CA LEU A 112 -1.44 -0.16 -14.85
C LEU A 112 0.06 -0.49 -14.76
N GLN A 113 0.70 -0.20 -13.63
CA GLN A 113 2.10 -0.54 -13.38
C GLN A 113 2.34 -2.05 -13.36
N MET A 114 1.44 -2.83 -12.75
CA MET A 114 1.53 -4.29 -12.78
C MET A 114 1.43 -4.84 -14.21
N TYR A 115 0.44 -4.34 -14.96
CA TYR A 115 0.21 -4.79 -16.32
C TYR A 115 1.37 -4.43 -17.26
N SER A 116 1.87 -3.19 -17.19
CA SER A 116 3.02 -2.75 -17.99
C SER A 116 4.30 -3.53 -17.65
N SER A 117 4.50 -3.84 -16.37
CA SER A 117 5.66 -4.64 -15.91
C SER A 117 5.58 -6.08 -16.41
N PHE A 118 4.39 -6.67 -16.40
CA PHE A 118 4.14 -8.00 -16.95
C PHE A 118 4.41 -8.04 -18.47
N LEU A 119 3.89 -7.07 -19.24
CA LEU A 119 4.15 -6.96 -20.68
C LEU A 119 5.64 -6.80 -21.01
N SER A 120 6.37 -6.07 -20.16
CA SER A 120 7.80 -5.83 -20.32
C SER A 120 8.68 -7.02 -19.88
N GLY A 121 8.09 -8.10 -19.36
CA GLY A 121 8.83 -9.25 -18.82
C GLY A 121 9.62 -8.93 -17.55
N LYS A 122 9.28 -7.85 -16.84
CA LYS A 122 9.95 -7.47 -15.60
C LYS A 122 9.56 -8.42 -14.47
N THR A 123 10.52 -8.74 -13.60
CA THR A 123 10.31 -9.68 -12.48
C THR A 123 9.44 -9.10 -11.36
N SER A 124 9.37 -7.77 -11.24
CA SER A 124 8.58 -7.06 -10.23
C SER A 124 8.04 -5.75 -10.76
N HIS A 125 6.84 -5.38 -10.35
CA HIS A 125 6.25 -4.06 -10.65
C HIS A 125 6.99 -2.89 -10.00
N LYS A 126 7.86 -3.19 -9.03
CA LYS A 126 8.75 -2.23 -8.37
C LYS A 126 10.05 -2.00 -9.18
N ASP A 127 10.27 -2.72 -10.28
CA ASP A 127 11.46 -2.58 -11.13
C ASP A 127 11.32 -1.44 -12.15
N VAL A 128 11.81 -0.26 -11.75
CA VAL A 128 11.70 0.99 -12.54
C VAL A 128 13.06 1.55 -12.96
N LYS A 129 14.09 0.70 -13.07
CA LYS A 129 15.46 1.15 -13.40
C LYS A 129 15.55 1.86 -14.74
N ASP A 130 14.76 1.40 -15.70
CA ASP A 130 14.74 1.90 -17.08
C ASP A 130 13.86 3.14 -17.26
N GLU A 131 13.10 3.55 -16.25
CA GLU A 131 12.20 4.69 -16.37
C GLU A 131 12.98 6.01 -16.47
N SER A 132 12.37 7.09 -16.95
CA SER A 132 13.05 8.39 -17.03
C SER A 132 12.90 9.24 -15.76
N ASN A 133 11.86 8.99 -14.96
CA ASN A 133 11.50 9.87 -13.86
C ASN A 133 12.33 9.62 -12.59
N TRP A 134 13.08 10.64 -12.15
CA TRP A 134 13.97 10.56 -10.99
C TRP A 134 13.24 10.25 -9.68
N LEU A 135 12.02 10.77 -9.49
CA LEU A 135 11.27 10.62 -8.25
C LEU A 135 10.74 9.19 -8.10
N LEU A 136 10.25 8.61 -9.22
CA LEU A 136 9.84 7.21 -9.26
C LEU A 136 11.02 6.26 -8.99
N LYS A 137 12.20 6.58 -9.55
CA LYS A 137 13.45 5.86 -9.26
C LYS A 137 13.87 5.97 -7.81
N ALA A 138 13.80 7.17 -7.23
CA ALA A 138 14.13 7.37 -5.82
C ALA A 138 13.18 6.56 -4.92
N TYR A 139 11.87 6.60 -5.23
CA TYR A 139 10.83 5.86 -4.51
C TYR A 139 11.11 4.36 -4.48
N TYR A 140 11.28 3.71 -5.63
CA TYR A 140 11.52 2.27 -5.66
C TYR A 140 12.97 1.86 -5.38
N GLY A 141 13.93 2.76 -5.58
CA GLY A 141 15.36 2.51 -5.36
C GLY A 141 15.78 2.62 -3.89
N GLN A 142 15.12 3.45 -3.09
CA GLN A 142 15.46 3.66 -1.67
C GLN A 142 14.35 3.15 -0.75
N ARG A 143 14.57 1.99 -0.12
CA ARG A 143 13.57 1.34 0.75
C ARG A 143 13.07 2.22 1.89
N LEU A 144 13.94 3.04 2.49
CA LEU A 144 13.56 3.96 3.57
C LEU A 144 12.65 5.09 3.07
N PHE A 145 12.90 5.61 1.87
CA PHE A 145 12.07 6.64 1.27
C PHE A 145 10.70 6.07 0.84
N MET A 146 10.67 4.85 0.29
CA MET A 146 9.43 4.11 0.03
C MET A 146 8.63 3.93 1.31
N ALA A 147 9.27 3.45 2.38
CA ALA A 147 8.64 3.22 3.67
C ALA A 147 8.08 4.53 4.25
N PHE A 148 8.83 5.63 4.20
CA PHE A 148 8.34 6.95 4.64
C PHE A 148 7.05 7.36 3.93
N CYS A 149 6.99 7.22 2.60
CA CYS A 149 5.82 7.59 1.82
C CYS A 149 4.60 6.69 2.09
N CYS A 150 4.83 5.36 2.18
CA CYS A 150 3.77 4.39 2.48
C CYS A 150 3.26 4.54 3.92
N LEU A 151 4.17 4.57 4.91
CA LEU A 151 3.83 4.81 6.32
C LEU A 151 3.11 6.15 6.48
N GLY A 152 3.59 7.21 5.83
CA GLY A 152 2.96 8.52 5.88
C GLY A 152 1.51 8.49 5.40
N SER A 153 1.23 7.77 4.30
CA SER A 153 -0.12 7.63 3.75
C SER A 153 -1.04 6.83 4.69
N GLU A 154 -0.61 5.63 5.11
CA GLU A 154 -1.44 4.76 5.95
C GLU A 154 -1.68 5.37 7.34
N VAL A 155 -0.64 5.92 7.96
CA VAL A 155 -0.77 6.55 9.28
C VAL A 155 -1.64 7.81 9.20
N LEU A 156 -1.56 8.61 8.14
CA LEU A 156 -2.46 9.75 7.95
C LEU A 156 -3.92 9.28 7.94
N TYR A 157 -4.23 8.23 7.17
CA TYR A 157 -5.59 7.70 7.07
C TYR A 157 -6.11 7.14 8.40
N ILE A 158 -5.25 6.47 9.18
CA ILE A 158 -5.57 6.02 10.54
C ILE A 158 -5.83 7.21 11.48
N ILE A 159 -4.99 8.25 11.44
CA ILE A 159 -5.17 9.46 12.26
C ILE A 159 -6.51 10.12 11.92
N LEU A 160 -6.81 10.31 10.63
CA LEU A 160 -8.09 10.86 10.20
C LEU A 160 -9.26 9.99 10.69
N PHE A 161 -9.16 8.67 10.54
CA PHE A 161 -10.21 7.77 11.02
C PHE A 161 -10.46 7.89 12.54
N LEU A 162 -9.39 8.00 13.34
CA LEU A 162 -9.48 8.17 14.79
C LEU A 162 -10.05 9.54 15.20
N LEU A 163 -9.69 10.59 14.46
CA LEU A 163 -10.14 11.96 14.73
C LEU A 163 -11.56 12.26 14.26
N ALA A 164 -12.09 11.48 13.30
CA ALA A 164 -13.44 11.68 12.78
C ALA A 164 -14.46 11.66 13.93
N GLY A 165 -15.06 12.82 14.24
CA GLY A 165 -16.00 12.97 15.34
C GLY A 165 -17.43 12.73 14.86
N ASN A 166 -18.04 13.77 14.29
CA ASN A 166 -19.38 13.70 13.70
C ASN A 166 -19.31 13.45 12.19
N GLN A 167 -20.31 12.73 11.66
CA GLN A 167 -20.48 12.58 10.21
C GLN A 167 -20.69 13.97 9.61
N SER A 168 -19.89 14.35 8.61
CA SER A 168 -19.90 15.64 7.87
C SER A 168 -18.81 16.66 8.18
N GLU A 169 -17.73 16.28 8.85
CA GLU A 169 -16.61 17.20 9.06
C GLU A 169 -15.81 17.43 7.76
N SER A 170 -15.30 18.65 7.60
CA SER A 170 -14.31 18.99 6.58
C SER A 170 -12.95 18.47 7.04
N VAL A 171 -12.21 17.81 6.13
CA VAL A 171 -10.87 17.28 6.42
C VAL A 171 -9.92 18.40 6.87
N LEU A 172 -10.02 19.58 6.27
CA LEU A 172 -9.18 20.72 6.61
C LEU A 172 -9.42 21.19 8.05
N ASP A 173 -10.69 21.27 8.47
CA ASP A 173 -11.03 21.73 9.82
C ASP A 173 -10.54 20.74 10.88
N VAL A 174 -10.69 19.44 10.63
CA VAL A 174 -10.18 18.39 11.53
C VAL A 174 -8.66 18.46 11.66
N CYS A 175 -7.95 18.58 10.54
CA CYS A 175 -6.49 18.71 10.54
C CYS A 175 -6.04 19.98 11.30
N LEU A 176 -6.65 21.13 11.04
CA LEU A 176 -6.30 22.39 11.69
C LEU A 176 -6.58 22.36 13.20
N ASN A 177 -7.68 21.76 13.62
CA ASN A 177 -8.02 21.60 15.03
C ASN A 177 -7.06 20.64 15.73
N ALA A 178 -6.72 19.51 15.09
CA ALA A 178 -5.76 18.56 15.61
C ALA A 178 -4.35 19.17 15.77
N MET A 179 -3.92 20.01 14.82
CA MET A 179 -2.65 20.74 14.91
C MET A 179 -2.61 21.73 16.09
N LYS A 180 -3.75 22.30 16.48
CA LYS A 180 -3.86 23.22 17.63
C LYS A 180 -3.87 22.49 18.98
N GLN A 181 -4.27 21.22 19.00
CA GLN A 181 -4.47 20.47 20.25
C GLN A 181 -3.16 20.07 20.92
N SER A 182 -2.15 19.64 20.16
CA SER A 182 -0.84 19.29 20.72
C SER A 182 0.30 19.41 19.70
N SER A 183 1.50 19.75 20.18
CA SER A 183 2.70 19.85 19.34
C SER A 183 3.11 18.51 18.73
N LEU A 184 2.93 17.40 19.47
CA LEU A 184 3.23 16.05 18.99
C LEU A 184 2.29 15.62 17.86
N LEU A 185 0.98 15.85 18.01
CA LEU A 185 0.01 15.55 16.96
C LEU A 185 0.24 16.43 15.73
N SER A 186 0.58 17.70 15.93
CA SER A 186 0.95 18.61 14.84
C SER A 186 2.16 18.13 14.05
N LEU A 187 3.24 17.73 14.75
CA LEU A 187 4.43 17.18 14.10
C LEU A 187 4.13 15.86 13.35
N SER A 188 3.34 14.98 13.97
CA SER A 188 2.93 13.71 13.36
C SER A 188 2.10 13.95 12.08
N LEU A 189 1.14 14.87 12.13
CA LEU A 189 0.35 15.28 10.97
C LEU A 189 1.21 15.89 9.87
N PHE A 190 2.16 16.75 10.21
CA PHE A 190 3.07 17.35 9.23
C PHE A 190 3.91 16.30 8.49
N LEU A 191 4.49 15.35 9.23
CA LEU A 191 5.31 14.28 8.64
C LEU A 191 4.48 13.35 7.75
N THR A 192 3.29 12.95 8.23
CA THR A 192 2.39 12.04 7.49
C THR A 192 1.78 12.71 6.27
N LEU A 193 1.36 13.99 6.35
CA LEU A 193 0.93 14.78 5.20
C LEU A 193 2.02 14.95 4.15
N THR A 194 3.27 15.14 4.58
CA THR A 194 4.41 15.24 3.65
C THR A 194 4.63 13.92 2.92
N GLY A 195 4.69 12.79 3.64
CA GLY A 195 4.83 11.46 3.03
C GLY A 195 3.66 11.10 2.11
N TRP A 196 2.44 11.40 2.54
CA TRP A 196 1.22 11.22 1.74
C TRP A 196 1.23 12.04 0.45
N GLY A 197 1.57 13.33 0.53
CA GLY A 197 1.59 14.23 -0.63
C GLY A 197 2.59 13.76 -1.69
N ILE A 198 3.80 13.38 -1.26
CA ILE A 198 4.80 12.81 -2.18
C ILE A 198 4.27 11.50 -2.79
N LYS A 199 3.63 10.63 -2.00
CA LYS A 199 3.05 9.38 -2.52
C LYS A 199 1.98 9.63 -3.58
N GLN A 200 1.13 10.65 -3.43
CA GLN A 200 0.12 10.97 -4.45
C GLN A 200 0.76 11.42 -5.77
N VAL A 201 1.81 12.25 -5.69
CA VAL A 201 2.59 12.65 -6.88
C VAL A 201 3.24 11.43 -7.54
N ILE A 202 3.80 10.51 -6.75
CA ILE A 202 4.37 9.26 -7.25
C ILE A 202 3.32 8.40 -7.95
N ASN A 203 2.10 8.28 -7.39
CA ASN A 203 1.02 7.51 -8.02
C ASN A 203 0.64 8.08 -9.40
N ILE A 204 0.59 9.41 -9.56
CA ILE A 204 0.33 10.06 -10.85
C ILE A 204 1.46 9.76 -11.85
N ILE A 205 2.72 9.93 -11.42
CA ILE A 205 3.90 9.67 -12.25
C ILE A 205 3.92 8.20 -12.67
N GLN A 206 3.72 7.28 -11.72
CA GLN A 206 3.69 5.84 -11.96
C GLN A 206 2.62 5.49 -13.00
N MET A 207 1.41 6.03 -12.86
CA MET A 207 0.33 5.80 -13.82
C MET A 207 0.73 6.25 -15.23
N LYS A 208 1.26 7.48 -15.37
CA LYS A 208 1.70 8.02 -16.66
C LYS A 208 2.81 7.17 -17.27
N THR A 209 3.83 6.85 -16.50
CA THR A 209 4.98 6.05 -16.94
C THR A 209 4.58 4.63 -17.34
N ALA A 210 3.65 4.02 -16.60
CA ALA A 210 3.10 2.71 -16.95
C ALA A 210 2.29 2.77 -18.27
N ALA A 211 1.51 3.83 -18.49
CA ALA A 211 0.79 4.05 -19.74
C ALA A 211 1.76 4.15 -20.93
N ASP A 212 2.82 4.96 -20.81
CA ASP A 212 3.84 5.11 -21.85
C ASP A 212 4.50 3.77 -22.19
N SER A 213 4.76 2.94 -21.18
CA SER A 213 5.35 1.61 -21.37
C SER A 213 4.44 0.69 -22.18
N CYS A 214 3.12 0.72 -21.95
CA CYS A 214 2.16 -0.02 -22.76
C CYS A 214 2.15 0.48 -24.22
N VAL A 215 2.14 1.79 -24.44
CA VAL A 215 2.18 2.38 -25.80
C VAL A 215 3.47 1.97 -26.52
N PHE A 216 4.61 1.97 -25.82
CA PHE A 216 5.88 1.52 -26.38
C PHE A 216 5.90 0.02 -26.73
N TYR A 217 5.26 -0.81 -25.91
CA TYR A 217 5.07 -2.22 -26.21
C TYR A 217 4.27 -2.42 -27.50
N ASP A 218 3.17 -1.69 -27.68
CA ASP A 218 2.32 -1.78 -28.87
C ASP A 218 3.06 -1.33 -30.14
N MET A 219 3.81 -0.22 -30.06
CA MET A 219 4.64 0.27 -31.18
C MET A 219 5.70 -0.75 -31.63
N LYS A 220 6.25 -1.53 -30.69
CA LYS A 220 7.21 -2.60 -31.03
C LYS A 220 6.54 -3.81 -31.69
N ARG A 221 5.27 -4.07 -31.36
CA ARG A 221 4.53 -5.21 -31.91
C ARG A 221 3.97 -4.93 -33.31
N SER A 222 3.74 -3.66 -33.64
CA SER A 222 3.25 -3.24 -34.96
C SER A 222 4.34 -3.13 -36.04
N ASN A 223 5.62 -3.23 -35.66
CA ASN A 223 6.77 -3.27 -36.56
C ASN A 223 7.28 -4.71 -36.71
#